data_AF-Q28953-F1
#
_entry.id   AF-Q28953-F1
#
_cell.length_a   1.000
_cell.length_b   1.000
_cell.length_c   1.000
_cell.angle_alpha   90.00
_cell.angle_beta   90.00
_cell.angle_gamma   90.00
#
_symmetry.space_group_name_H-M   'P 1'
#
loop_
_entity.id
_entity.type
_entity.pdbx_description
1 polymer ?
#
loop_
_entity_poly.entity_id
_entity_poly.type
_entity_poly.pdbx_seq_one_letter_code
_entity_poly.pdbx_strand_id
1 'polypeptide(L)'
;KSILNSLYELLAALIRGNRKNCAQFSGSLDWLISRLERLEASSGILEVLHCVLVESPEALNIIKEGHIKSIISLLDKHGRNHKVLDVLCSLCVCHGVAVRSNQHLICDNLLPGRDLLLQTRLVNHVSSMRPNIFLGVSEGSAQYKKWYYELMVDHTEPFVTA
;
A
#
# COMPACT_ATOMS: atom_id res chain seq x y z
N LYS A 1 -4.13 -26.52 -4.67
CA LYS A 1 -4.27 -25.05 -4.76
C LYS A 1 -5.68 -24.59 -5.11
N SER A 2 -6.36 -25.14 -6.14
CA SER A 2 -7.74 -24.70 -6.48
C SER A 2 -8.79 -25.01 -5.39
N ILE A 3 -8.78 -26.22 -4.82
CA ILE A 3 -9.78 -26.63 -3.81
C ILE A 3 -9.77 -25.70 -2.59
N LEU A 4 -8.58 -25.32 -2.09
CA LEU A 4 -8.46 -24.42 -0.94
C LEU A 4 -9.04 -23.04 -1.23
N ASN A 5 -8.76 -22.46 -2.41
CA ASN A 5 -9.35 -21.17 -2.79
C ASN A 5 -10.88 -21.28 -2.92
N SER A 6 -11.39 -22.33 -3.57
CA SER A 6 -12.83 -22.56 -3.68
C SER A 6 -13.51 -22.76 -2.33
N LEU A 7 -12.84 -23.37 -1.35
CA LEU A 7 -13.36 -23.48 0.02
C LEU A 7 -13.46 -22.12 0.71
N TYR A 8 -12.45 -21.25 0.57
CA TYR A 8 -12.50 -19.91 1.14
C TYR A 8 -13.51 -18.99 0.43
N GLU A 9 -13.65 -19.11 -0.88
CA GLU A 9 -14.68 -18.40 -1.65
C GLU A 9 -16.09 -18.84 -1.22
N LEU A 10 -16.32 -20.15 -1.08
CA LEU A 10 -17.59 -20.67 -0.56
C LEU A 10 -17.85 -20.19 0.87
N LEU A 11 -16.82 -20.19 1.72
CA LEU A 11 -16.92 -19.68 3.08
C LEU A 11 -17.29 -18.19 3.11
N ALA A 12 -16.65 -17.37 2.27
CA ALA A 12 -16.97 -15.96 2.14
C ALA A 12 -18.43 -15.76 1.70
N ALA A 13 -18.91 -16.56 0.75
CA ALA A 13 -20.30 -16.52 0.30
C ALA A 13 -21.32 -16.88 1.40
N LEU A 14 -20.99 -17.80 2.30
CA LEU A 14 -21.86 -18.21 3.41
C LEU A 14 -21.89 -17.21 4.57
N ILE A 15 -20.82 -16.43 4.74
CA ILE A 15 -20.67 -15.46 5.82
C ILE A 15 -21.23 -14.09 5.40
N ARG A 16 -21.08 -13.71 4.13
CA ARG A 16 -21.54 -12.43 3.60
C ARG A 16 -23.03 -12.21 3.86
N GLY A 17 -23.38 -11.08 4.47
CA GLY A 17 -24.76 -10.70 4.78
C GLY A 17 -25.40 -11.48 5.95
N ASN A 18 -24.64 -12.31 6.68
CA ASN A 18 -25.15 -13.04 7.85
C ASN A 18 -24.39 -12.70 9.12
N ARG A 19 -24.91 -11.71 9.86
CA ARG A 19 -24.33 -11.23 11.13
C ARG A 19 -24.12 -12.35 12.18
N LYS A 20 -24.99 -13.37 12.24
CA LYS A 20 -24.83 -14.47 13.21
C LYS A 20 -23.58 -15.31 12.91
N ASN A 21 -23.34 -15.60 11.63
CA ASN A 21 -22.15 -16.34 11.20
C ASN A 21 -20.89 -15.51 11.45
N CYS A 22 -20.92 -14.20 11.17
CA CYS A 22 -19.79 -13.30 11.42
C CYS A 22 -19.46 -13.17 12.92
N ALA A 23 -20.48 -13.11 13.79
CA ALA A 23 -20.30 -13.06 15.24
C ALA A 23 -19.69 -14.35 15.80
N GLN A 24 -20.01 -15.52 15.24
CA GLN A 24 -19.34 -16.77 15.61
C GLN A 24 -17.88 -16.79 15.15
N PHE A 25 -17.58 -16.21 13.98
CA PHE A 25 -16.22 -16.15 13.44
C PHE A 25 -15.30 -15.15 14.13
N SER A 26 -15.86 -14.16 14.85
CA SER A 26 -15.05 -13.13 15.54
C SER A 26 -14.06 -13.74 16.54
N GLY A 27 -14.44 -14.83 17.21
CA GLY A 27 -13.55 -15.57 18.14
C GLY A 27 -12.41 -16.33 17.46
N SER A 28 -12.43 -16.48 16.13
CA SER A 28 -11.39 -17.19 15.35
C SER A 28 -10.56 -16.25 14.46
N LEU A 29 -10.61 -14.93 14.69
CA LEU A 29 -9.85 -13.95 13.93
C LEU A 29 -8.34 -14.18 13.99
N ASP A 30 -7.80 -14.48 15.18
CA ASP A 30 -6.37 -14.75 15.37
C ASP A 30 -5.91 -15.91 14.48
N TRP A 31 -6.71 -16.97 14.38
CA TRP A 31 -6.45 -18.09 13.49
C TRP A 31 -6.48 -17.66 12.02
N LEU A 32 -7.47 -16.87 11.61
CA LEU A 32 -7.63 -16.44 10.22
C LEU A 32 -6.47 -15.55 9.76
N ILE A 33 -6.02 -14.63 10.62
CA ILE A 33 -4.88 -13.75 10.36
C ILE A 33 -3.56 -14.55 10.31
N SER A 34 -3.38 -15.53 11.20
CA SER A 34 -2.20 -16.42 11.14
C SER A 34 -2.11 -17.22 9.82
N ARG A 35 -3.25 -17.52 9.19
CA ARG A 35 -3.32 -18.22 7.90
C ARG A 35 -3.03 -17.30 6.72
N LEU A 36 -3.31 -16.01 6.85
CA LEU A 36 -3.00 -14.98 5.85
C LEU A 36 -1.49 -14.85 5.59
N GLU A 37 -0.66 -15.13 6.59
CA GLU A 37 0.80 -15.10 6.45
C GLU A 37 1.36 -16.26 5.59
N ARG A 38 0.58 -17.31 5.34
CA ARG A 38 1.06 -18.55 4.71
C ARG A 38 1.02 -18.59 3.17
N LEU A 39 0.86 -17.44 2.49
CA LEU A 39 1.01 -17.21 1.03
C LEU A 39 0.10 -18.02 0.06
N GLU A 40 -0.41 -19.19 0.42
CA GLU A 40 -1.02 -20.14 -0.53
C GLU A 40 -2.50 -19.89 -0.86
N ALA A 41 -3.19 -19.00 -0.12
CA ALA A 41 -4.63 -18.71 -0.30
C ALA A 41 -5.02 -17.26 0.06
N SER A 42 -4.11 -16.30 -0.14
CA SER A 42 -4.24 -14.93 0.36
C SER A 42 -5.52 -14.23 -0.10
N SER A 43 -5.95 -14.39 -1.37
CA SER A 43 -7.16 -13.72 -1.88
C SER A 43 -8.46 -14.19 -1.23
N GLY A 44 -8.68 -15.50 -1.11
CA GLY A 44 -9.91 -16.04 -0.52
C GLY A 44 -10.01 -15.74 0.97
N ILE A 45 -8.89 -15.84 1.70
CA ILE A 45 -8.85 -15.52 3.13
C ILE A 45 -9.09 -14.02 3.36
N LEU A 46 -8.52 -13.14 2.51
CA LEU A 46 -8.77 -11.70 2.60
C LEU A 46 -10.25 -11.36 2.43
N GLU A 47 -10.94 -12.06 1.53
CA GLU A 47 -12.36 -11.85 1.28
C GLU A 47 -13.23 -12.29 2.46
N VAL A 48 -12.89 -13.43 3.09
CA VAL A 48 -13.53 -13.86 4.34
C VAL A 48 -13.30 -12.82 5.44
N LEU A 49 -12.05 -12.36 5.63
CA LEU A 49 -11.73 -11.34 6.63
C LEU A 49 -12.54 -10.07 6.39
N HIS A 50 -12.58 -9.59 5.16
CA HIS A 50 -13.35 -8.41 4.79
C HIS A 50 -14.85 -8.58 5.13
N CYS A 51 -15.45 -9.72 4.80
CA CYS A 51 -16.87 -9.98 5.10
C CYS A 51 -17.15 -10.00 6.62
N VAL A 52 -16.26 -10.60 7.42
CA VAL A 52 -16.41 -10.64 8.89
C VAL A 52 -16.31 -9.23 9.48
N LEU A 53 -15.35 -8.42 9.04
CA LEU A 53 -15.12 -7.08 9.58
C LEU A 53 -16.23 -6.08 9.24
N VAL A 54 -16.84 -6.20 8.05
CA VAL A 54 -17.93 -5.31 7.63
C VAL A 54 -19.22 -5.59 8.41
N GLU A 55 -19.55 -6.87 8.61
CA GLU A 55 -20.85 -7.29 9.16
C GLU A 55 -20.87 -7.40 10.70
N SER A 56 -19.71 -7.60 11.34
CA SER A 56 -19.60 -7.85 12.79
C SER A 56 -18.81 -6.73 13.49
N PRO A 57 -19.49 -5.77 14.15
CA PRO A 57 -18.79 -4.79 14.99
C PRO A 57 -18.04 -5.46 16.15
N GLU A 58 -18.50 -6.63 16.60
CA GLU A 58 -17.85 -7.39 17.66
C GLU A 58 -16.46 -7.89 17.23
N ALA A 59 -16.27 -8.20 15.95
CA ALA A 59 -14.97 -8.56 15.38
C ALA A 59 -13.94 -7.42 15.47
N LEU A 60 -14.38 -6.17 15.29
CA LEU A 60 -13.49 -5.01 15.34
C LEU A 60 -12.96 -4.72 16.73
N ASN A 61 -13.73 -5.05 17.77
CA ASN A 61 -13.32 -4.87 19.17
C ASN A 61 -12.22 -5.86 19.60
N ILE A 62 -12.06 -6.97 18.88
CA ILE A 62 -11.05 -8.01 19.17
C ILE A 62 -9.70 -7.67 18.51
N ILE A 63 -9.69 -6.75 17.54
CA ILE A 63 -8.49 -6.36 16.80
C ILE A 63 -7.45 -5.73 17.74
N LYS A 64 -6.23 -6.24 17.66
CA LYS A 64 -5.06 -5.77 18.39
C LYS A 64 -4.01 -5.25 17.42
N GLU A 65 -3.00 -4.56 17.95
CA GLU A 65 -1.87 -4.05 17.17
C GLU A 65 -1.18 -5.16 16.34
N GLY A 66 -1.00 -6.36 16.91
CA GLY A 66 -0.40 -7.49 16.20
C GLY A 66 -1.15 -7.88 14.92
N HIS A 67 -2.48 -7.83 14.95
CA HIS A 67 -3.33 -8.12 13.78
C HIS A 67 -3.12 -7.09 12.67
N ILE A 68 -3.06 -5.81 13.03
CA ILE A 68 -2.86 -4.71 12.08
C ILE A 68 -1.45 -4.79 11.48
N LYS A 69 -0.42 -5.07 12.28
CA LYS A 69 0.95 -5.31 11.80
C LYS A 69 1.02 -6.46 10.80
N SER A 70 0.36 -7.59 11.10
CA SER A 70 0.29 -8.72 10.16
C SER A 70 -0.39 -8.32 8.85
N ILE A 71 -1.52 -7.59 8.90
CA ILE A 71 -2.22 -7.11 7.69
C ILE A 71 -1.34 -6.14 6.89
N ILE A 72 -0.66 -5.20 7.53
CA ILE A 72 0.26 -4.26 6.88
C ILE A 72 1.43 -5.02 6.22
N SER A 73 1.97 -6.04 6.89
CA SER A 73 3.05 -6.88 6.32
C SER A 73 2.63 -7.63 5.05
N LEU A 74 1.33 -7.80 4.81
CA LEU A 74 0.85 -8.37 3.54
C LEU A 74 1.09 -7.42 2.37
N LEU A 75 1.02 -6.10 2.57
CA LEU A 75 1.35 -5.13 1.52
C LEU A 75 2.82 -5.23 1.10
N ASP A 76 3.70 -5.47 2.08
CA ASP A 76 5.13 -5.66 1.84
C ASP A 76 5.41 -6.99 1.12
N LYS A 77 4.88 -8.11 1.65
CA LYS A 77 5.16 -9.46 1.15
C LYS A 77 4.43 -9.84 -0.14
N HIS A 78 3.20 -9.36 -0.35
CA HIS A 78 2.37 -9.73 -1.49
C HIS A 78 2.30 -8.64 -2.57
N GLY A 79 2.97 -7.50 -2.35
CA GLY A 79 2.90 -6.34 -3.22
C GLY A 79 1.61 -5.54 -3.06
N ARG A 80 1.48 -4.50 -3.88
CA ARG A 80 0.38 -3.52 -3.81
C ARG A 80 -0.95 -4.13 -4.23
N ASN A 81 -1.72 -4.61 -3.25
CA ASN A 81 -3.05 -5.19 -3.44
C ASN A 81 -4.13 -4.27 -2.85
N HIS A 82 -5.05 -3.80 -3.69
CA HIS A 82 -6.14 -2.91 -3.25
C HIS A 82 -7.02 -3.56 -2.19
N LYS A 83 -7.23 -4.89 -2.23
CA LYS A 83 -8.08 -5.59 -1.25
C LYS A 83 -7.54 -5.48 0.18
N VAL A 84 -6.20 -5.39 0.34
CA VAL A 84 -5.59 -5.20 1.67
C VAL A 84 -5.89 -3.80 2.21
N LEU A 85 -5.88 -2.79 1.34
CA LEU A 85 -6.32 -1.45 1.70
C LEU A 85 -7.82 -1.42 2.01
N ASP A 86 -8.65 -2.15 1.26
CA ASP A 86 -10.09 -2.27 1.54
C ASP A 86 -10.35 -2.87 2.94
N VAL A 87 -9.58 -3.90 3.33
CA VAL A 87 -9.64 -4.46 4.69
C VAL A 87 -9.22 -3.43 5.75
N LEU A 88 -8.12 -2.70 5.53
CA LEU A 88 -7.69 -1.63 6.44
C LEU A 88 -8.74 -0.51 6.56
N CYS A 89 -9.45 -0.18 5.48
CA CYS A 89 -10.58 0.75 5.51
C CYS A 89 -11.75 0.22 6.36
N SER A 90 -12.13 -1.04 6.17
CA SER A 90 -13.21 -1.70 6.94
C SER A 90 -12.89 -1.85 8.42
N LEU A 91 -11.61 -1.82 8.82
CA LEU A 91 -11.20 -1.79 10.23
C LEU A 91 -11.51 -0.45 10.93
N CYS A 92 -11.63 0.64 10.17
CA CYS A 92 -11.79 1.99 10.71
C CYS A 92 -13.25 2.35 11.01
N VAL A 93 -14.21 1.80 10.25
CA VAL A 93 -15.63 2.15 10.32
C VAL A 93 -16.50 0.91 10.14
N CYS A 94 -17.52 0.75 10.99
CA CYS A 94 -18.53 -0.29 10.88
C CYS A 94 -19.92 0.31 11.02
N HIS A 95 -20.79 0.11 10.03
CA HIS A 95 -22.17 0.62 10.04
C HIS A 95 -22.29 2.11 10.42
N GLY A 96 -21.35 2.96 9.98
CA GLY A 96 -21.33 4.40 10.30
C GLY A 96 -20.70 4.78 11.64
N VAL A 97 -20.27 3.81 12.45
CA VAL A 97 -19.56 4.04 13.71
C VAL A 97 -18.06 3.88 13.50
N ALA A 98 -17.29 4.89 13.90
CA ALA A 98 -15.83 4.90 13.78
C ALA A 98 -15.16 4.20 14.99
N VAL A 99 -14.14 3.38 14.72
CA VAL A 99 -13.36 2.67 15.75
C VAL A 99 -12.00 3.36 15.94
N ARG A 100 -11.94 4.28 16.91
CA ARG A 100 -10.77 5.17 17.13
C ARG A 100 -9.48 4.42 17.44
N SER A 101 -9.55 3.29 18.17
CA SER A 101 -8.38 2.47 18.49
C SER A 101 -7.70 1.94 17.22
N ASN A 102 -8.47 1.36 16.31
CA ASN A 102 -7.96 0.81 15.05
C ASN A 102 -7.36 1.91 14.16
N GLN A 103 -7.99 3.09 14.11
CA GLN A 103 -7.47 4.24 13.37
C GLN A 103 -6.08 4.67 13.85
N HIS A 104 -5.87 4.77 15.17
CA HIS A 104 -4.55 5.11 15.72
C HIS A 104 -3.51 4.05 15.37
N LEU A 105 -3.84 2.77 15.58
CA LEU A 105 -2.94 1.66 15.29
C LEU A 105 -2.54 1.59 13.80
N ILE A 106 -3.46 1.87 12.88
CA ILE A 106 -3.15 1.93 11.45
C ILE A 106 -2.24 3.13 11.15
N CYS A 107 -2.56 4.31 11.67
CA CYS A 107 -1.74 5.50 11.46
C CYS A 107 -0.31 5.31 11.99
N ASP A 108 -0.16 4.78 13.20
CA ASP A 108 1.13 4.63 13.87
C ASP A 108 2.03 3.58 13.19
N ASN A 109 1.44 2.56 12.55
CA ASN A 109 2.18 1.48 11.92
C ASN A 109 2.39 1.64 10.40
N LEU A 110 1.55 2.41 9.71
CA LEU A 110 1.61 2.55 8.25
C LEU A 110 2.24 3.86 7.78
N LEU A 111 1.97 4.98 8.45
CA LEU A 111 2.32 6.31 7.95
C LEU A 111 3.78 6.74 8.20
N PRO A 112 4.44 6.38 9.32
CA PRO A 112 5.82 6.79 9.56
C PRO A 112 6.83 6.20 8.58
N GLY A 113 6.61 4.96 8.12
CA GLY A 113 7.54 4.24 7.23
C GLY A 113 7.64 4.84 5.82
N ARG A 114 6.52 5.33 5.26
CA ARG A 114 6.42 5.95 3.91
C ARG A 114 6.99 5.09 2.76
N ASP A 115 7.10 3.79 2.96
CA ASP A 115 7.69 2.79 2.08
C ASP A 115 6.63 1.96 1.34
N LEU A 116 5.51 1.68 2.01
CA LEU A 116 4.43 0.85 1.45
C LEU A 116 3.44 1.64 0.56
N LEU A 117 3.22 2.93 0.85
CA LEU A 117 2.28 3.79 0.14
C LEU A 117 2.98 4.79 -0.80
N LEU A 118 2.30 5.16 -1.88
CA LEU A 118 2.80 6.17 -2.82
C LEU A 118 2.91 7.54 -2.15
N GLN A 119 4.09 8.15 -2.26
CA GLN A 119 4.35 9.50 -1.76
C GLN A 119 4.28 10.50 -2.91
N THR A 120 3.68 11.66 -2.66
CA THR A 120 3.64 12.76 -3.62
C THR A 120 4.24 14.01 -3.00
N ARG A 121 4.86 14.84 -3.83
CA ARG A 121 5.44 16.12 -3.41
C ARG A 121 5.34 17.09 -4.57
N LEU A 122 5.09 18.36 -4.26
CA LEU A 122 5.21 19.43 -5.25
C LEU A 122 6.68 19.55 -5.67
N VAL A 123 6.92 19.57 -6.98
CA VAL A 123 8.25 19.70 -7.57
C VAL A 123 8.17 20.71 -8.69
N ASN A 124 9.13 21.65 -8.73
CA ASN A 124 9.21 22.64 -9.80
C ASN A 124 9.55 21.97 -11.13
N HIS A 125 9.02 22.53 -12.22
CA HIS A 125 9.38 22.09 -13.56
C HIS A 125 10.83 22.50 -13.88
N VAL A 126 11.58 21.59 -14.51
CA VAL A 126 12.97 21.84 -14.92
C VAL A 126 13.08 21.62 -16.42
N SER A 127 13.66 22.60 -17.11
CA SER A 127 13.96 22.54 -18.55
C SER A 127 15.45 22.71 -18.78
N SER A 128 16.01 21.96 -19.73
CA SER A 128 17.41 22.09 -20.14
C SER A 128 17.49 22.64 -21.57
N MET A 129 18.39 23.60 -21.78
CA MET A 129 18.76 24.08 -23.10
C MET A 129 20.17 23.60 -23.42
N ARG A 130 20.42 23.23 -24.69
CA ARG A 130 21.74 22.85 -25.16
C ARG A 130 22.10 23.66 -26.40
N PRO A 131 23.35 24.13 -26.55
CA PRO A 131 23.81 24.70 -27.80
C PRO A 131 23.94 23.61 -28.88
N ASN A 132 24.00 24.03 -30.14
CA ASN A 132 24.17 23.13 -31.27
C ASN A 132 25.63 22.69 -31.44
N ILE A 133 26.25 22.19 -30.36
CA ILE A 133 27.64 21.74 -30.32
C ILE A 133 27.62 20.22 -30.12
N PHE A 134 28.25 19.50 -31.05
CA PHE A 134 28.33 18.03 -31.02
C PHE A 134 29.78 17.59 -31.06
N LEU A 135 30.18 16.88 -30.02
CA LEU A 135 31.53 16.36 -29.84
C LEU A 135 31.47 14.83 -29.86
N GLY A 136 32.15 14.22 -30.82
CA GLY A 136 32.26 12.77 -30.97
C GLY A 136 33.74 12.38 -31.02
N VAL A 137 34.17 11.56 -30.07
CA VAL A 137 35.53 11.01 -30.06
C VAL A 137 35.46 9.58 -30.58
N SER A 138 35.85 9.38 -31.84
CA SER A 138 35.98 8.07 -32.46
C SER A 138 37.36 7.88 -33.09
N GLU A 139 37.73 6.64 -33.39
CA GLU A 139 38.90 6.37 -34.21
C GLU A 139 38.71 7.01 -35.59
N GLY A 140 39.71 7.76 -36.07
CA GLY A 140 39.61 8.54 -37.31
C GLY A 140 38.76 9.82 -37.24
N SER A 141 38.25 10.23 -36.07
CA SER A 141 37.52 11.50 -35.96
C SER A 141 38.44 12.70 -36.20
N ALA A 142 37.98 13.65 -37.01
CA ALA A 142 38.68 14.91 -37.26
C ALA A 142 38.52 15.94 -36.12
N GLN A 143 37.74 15.64 -35.09
CA GLN A 143 37.49 16.57 -33.98
C GLN A 143 38.63 16.55 -32.98
N TYR A 144 39.07 17.75 -32.55
CA TYR A 144 40.08 17.89 -31.52
C TYR A 144 39.56 17.33 -30.18
N LYS A 145 40.43 16.77 -29.34
CA LYS A 145 40.00 16.02 -28.14
C LYS A 145 39.75 16.90 -26.91
N LYS A 146 40.24 18.14 -26.90
CA LYS A 146 40.11 19.05 -25.75
C LYS A 146 39.14 20.17 -26.08
N TRP A 147 38.18 20.37 -25.19
CA TRP A 147 37.14 21.39 -25.32
C TRP A 147 37.00 22.15 -24.02
N TYR A 148 36.54 23.39 -24.14
CA TYR A 148 36.41 24.32 -23.03
C TYR A 148 35.15 25.15 -23.24
N TYR A 149 34.42 25.41 -22.17
CA TYR A 149 33.29 26.34 -22.16
C TYR A 149 33.29 27.12 -20.84
N GLU A 150 32.77 28.33 -20.92
CA GLU A 150 32.51 29.19 -19.76
C GLU A 150 31.03 29.60 -19.79
N LEU A 151 30.45 29.85 -18.62
CA LEU A 151 29.09 30.36 -18.49
C LEU A 151 29.02 31.27 -17.25
N MET A 152 28.34 32.41 -17.40
CA MET A 152 28.06 33.37 -16.34
C MET A 152 26.56 33.39 -16.05
N VAL A 153 26.18 33.48 -14.78
CA VAL A 153 24.79 33.59 -14.33
C VAL A 153 24.60 34.95 -13.67
N ASP A 154 23.84 35.83 -14.33
CA ASP A 154 23.67 37.21 -13.88
C ASP A 154 22.49 37.40 -12.92
N HIS A 155 21.45 36.57 -13.05
CA HIS A 155 20.21 36.68 -12.25
C HIS A 155 19.73 35.33 -11.76
N THR A 156 19.37 35.25 -10.48
CA THR A 156 18.68 34.10 -9.88
C THR A 156 17.70 34.58 -8.83
N GLU A 157 16.49 34.02 -8.84
CA GLU A 157 15.49 34.27 -7.81
C GLU A 157 15.38 33.04 -6.90
N PRO A 158 15.76 33.14 -5.61
CA PRO A 158 15.63 32.03 -4.67
C PRO A 158 14.18 31.91 -4.17
N PHE A 159 13.80 30.70 -3.74
CA PHE A 159 12.50 30.40 -3.12
C PHE A 159 11.26 30.66 -4.00
N VAL A 160 11.40 30.55 -5.31
CA VAL A 160 10.26 30.62 -6.23
C VAL A 160 9.45 29.32 -6.13
N THR A 161 8.15 29.46 -5.96
CA THR A 161 7.16 28.38 -6.07
C THR A 161 6.39 28.60 -7.36
N ALA A 162 6.34 27.57 -8.21
CA ALA A 162 5.53 27.57 -9.42
C ALA A 162 4.03 27.39 -9.08
#